data_AF-A0A239HXP6-F1
#
_entry.id   AF-A0A239HXP6-F1
#
_cell.length_a   1.000
_cell.length_b   1.000
_cell.length_c   1.000
_cell.angle_alpha   90.00
_cell.angle_beta   90.00
_cell.angle_gamma   90.00
#
_symmetry.space_group_name_H-M   'P 1'
#
loop_
_entity.id
_entity.type
_entity.pdbx_description
1 polymer ?
#
loop_
_entity_poly.entity_id
_entity_poly.type
_entity_poly.pdbx_seq_one_letter_code
_entity_poly.pdbx_strand_id
1 'polypeptide(L)'
;MAQVINLNDYKATKQRQLVINIYQFLNESLDYSLDNILIDFDESFIDVCNQYNLNPVNVNYFRLPIITFIVTSFIRNSDVGDYFPDSLIIENEENKYMFKNTLIKILETFEKNYLNHSYKFMVEKEIACIIDEGQKRLLEIIPENIYLV
;
A
#
# COMPACT_ATOMS: atom_id res chain seq x y z
N MET A 1 26.41 26.48 -1.60
CA MET A 1 25.73 26.38 -0.29
C MET A 1 25.46 24.91 -0.01
N ALA A 2 26.07 24.34 1.03
CA ALA A 2 25.80 22.95 1.41
C ALA A 2 24.43 22.91 2.10
N GLN A 3 23.45 22.24 1.50
CA GLN A 3 22.21 21.91 2.21
C GLN A 3 22.55 20.88 3.28
N VAL A 4 22.36 21.24 4.55
CA VAL A 4 22.42 20.28 5.66
C VAL A 4 21.19 19.40 5.54
N ILE A 5 21.34 18.26 4.88
CA ILE A 5 20.27 17.27 4.76
C ILE A 5 20.25 16.45 6.05
N ASN A 6 19.11 16.43 6.74
CA ASN A 6 18.88 15.51 7.84
C ASN A 6 18.98 14.07 7.31
N LEU A 7 19.92 13.30 7.84
CA LEU A 7 20.21 11.93 7.38
C LEU A 7 18.99 11.00 7.46
N ASN A 8 18.08 11.23 8.41
CA ASN A 8 16.86 10.43 8.55
C ASN A 8 15.86 10.74 7.43
N ASP A 9 15.68 12.03 7.10
CA ASP A 9 14.79 12.46 6.02
C ASP A 9 15.35 12.00 4.66
N TYR A 10 16.67 12.02 4.49
CA TYR A 10 17.35 11.48 3.32
C TYR A 10 17.09 9.99 3.14
N LYS A 11 17.28 9.19 4.20
CA LYS A 11 17.04 7.74 4.18
C LYS A 11 15.58 7.42 3.83
N ALA A 12 14.62 8.08 4.48
CA ALA A 12 13.21 7.88 4.21
C ALA A 12 12.84 8.23 2.76
N THR A 13 13.39 9.34 2.23
CA THR A 13 13.18 9.75 0.84
C THR A 13 13.73 8.69 -0.14
N LYS A 14 14.92 8.17 0.12
CA LYS A 14 15.55 7.14 -0.73
C LYS A 14 14.81 5.81 -0.69
N GLN A 15 14.31 5.41 0.48
CA GLN A 15 13.47 4.21 0.60
C GLN A 15 12.17 4.35 -0.20
N ARG A 16 11.48 5.50 -0.12
CA ARG A 16 10.29 5.76 -0.94
C ARG A 16 10.59 5.71 -2.43
N GLN A 17 11.70 6.31 -2.85
CA GLN A 17 12.12 6.30 -4.24
C GLN A 17 12.41 4.88 -4.73
N LEU A 18 13.06 4.05 -3.91
CA LEU A 18 13.30 2.64 -4.22
C LEU A 18 11.98 1.87 -4.40
N VAL A 19 11.04 2.01 -3.47
CA VAL A 19 9.73 1.34 -3.53
C VAL A 19 8.95 1.74 -4.80
N ILE A 20 8.93 3.03 -5.14
CA ILE A 20 8.28 3.52 -6.36
C ILE A 20 8.95 2.95 -7.61
N ASN A 21 10.29 2.91 -7.65
CA ASN A 21 11.01 2.34 -8.78
C ASN A 21 10.74 0.84 -8.95
N ILE A 22 10.68 0.09 -7.85
CA ILE A 22 10.31 -1.34 -7.88
C ILE A 22 8.89 -1.47 -8.44
N TYR A 23 7.93 -0.71 -7.92
CA TYR A 23 6.56 -0.74 -8.44
C TYR A 23 6.51 -0.47 -9.94
N GLN A 24 7.20 0.56 -10.43
CA GLN A 24 7.22 0.89 -11.86
C GLN A 24 7.80 -0.25 -12.70
N PHE A 25 8.93 -0.82 -12.27
CA PHE A 25 9.54 -1.97 -12.93
C PHE A 25 8.59 -3.18 -12.99
N LEU A 26 7.92 -3.49 -11.89
CA LEU A 26 6.96 -4.59 -11.82
C LEU A 26 5.75 -4.35 -12.72
N ASN A 27 5.23 -3.13 -12.69
CA ASN A 27 4.05 -2.76 -13.46
C ASN A 27 4.31 -2.79 -14.97
N GLU A 28 5.48 -2.30 -15.41
CA GLU A 28 5.94 -2.45 -16.80
C GLU A 28 6.09 -3.92 -17.21
N SER A 29 6.61 -4.76 -16.30
CA SER A 29 6.79 -6.20 -16.55
C SER A 29 5.47 -6.99 -16.59
N LEU A 30 4.39 -6.43 -16.02
CA LEU A 30 3.07 -7.03 -15.95
C LEU A 30 2.05 -6.30 -16.84
N ASP A 31 2.51 -5.69 -17.94
CA ASP A 31 1.68 -4.98 -18.93
C ASP A 31 0.71 -3.96 -18.30
N TYR A 32 1.20 -3.20 -17.31
CA TYR A 32 0.46 -2.18 -16.57
C TYR A 32 -0.75 -2.68 -15.77
N SER A 33 -0.82 -3.99 -15.48
CA SER A 33 -1.93 -4.57 -14.71
C SER A 33 -1.97 -4.15 -13.23
N LEU A 34 -0.83 -3.76 -12.63
CA LEU A 34 -0.82 -3.26 -11.24
C LEU A 34 -1.52 -1.90 -11.14
N ASP A 35 -1.47 -1.06 -12.18
CA ASP A 35 -2.20 0.21 -12.18
C ASP A 35 -3.72 -0.01 -12.12
N ASN A 36 -4.24 -1.07 -12.73
CA ASN A 36 -5.66 -1.41 -12.64
C ASN A 36 -6.05 -1.76 -11.19
N ILE A 37 -5.23 -2.58 -10.52
CA ILE A 37 -5.46 -2.92 -9.09
C ILE A 37 -5.39 -1.67 -8.21
N LEU A 38 -4.46 -0.77 -8.51
CA LEU A 38 -4.27 0.46 -7.79
C LEU A 38 -5.44 1.43 -7.98
N ILE A 39 -6.02 1.49 -9.19
CA ILE A 39 -7.28 2.21 -9.45
C ILE A 39 -8.44 1.58 -8.66
N ASP A 40 -8.56 0.25 -8.69
CA ASP A 40 -9.63 -0.45 -7.96
C ASP A 40 -9.57 -0.20 -6.45
N PHE A 41 -8.36 -0.10 -5.88
CA PHE A 41 -8.17 0.33 -4.50
C PHE A 41 -8.67 1.76 -4.27
N ASP A 42 -8.25 2.71 -5.10
CA ASP A 42 -8.65 4.12 -4.97
C ASP A 42 -10.17 4.27 -5.06
N GLU A 43 -10.82 3.63 -6.03
CA GLU A 43 -12.28 3.64 -6.18
C GLU A 43 -12.98 3.05 -4.95
N SER A 44 -12.54 1.87 -4.49
CA SER A 44 -13.12 1.21 -3.32
C SER A 44 -13.00 2.06 -2.05
N PHE A 45 -11.85 2.71 -1.83
CA PHE A 45 -11.68 3.57 -0.66
C PHE A 45 -12.47 4.89 -0.77
N ILE A 46 -12.61 5.45 -1.97
CA ILE A 46 -13.47 6.61 -2.21
C ILE A 46 -14.92 6.26 -1.87
N ASP A 47 -15.40 5.10 -2.28
CA ASP A 47 -16.75 4.63 -1.99
C ASP A 47 -17.00 4.47 -0.49
N VAL A 48 -16.05 3.88 0.25
CA VAL A 48 -16.11 3.81 1.73
C VAL A 48 -16.17 5.22 2.33
N CYS A 49 -15.32 6.15 1.86
CA CYS A 49 -15.34 7.52 2.34
C CYS A 49 -16.69 8.19 2.10
N ASN A 50 -17.26 8.05 0.90
CA ASN A 50 -18.56 8.61 0.55
C ASN A 50 -19.69 8.00 1.39
N GLN A 51 -19.72 6.67 1.55
CA GLN A 51 -20.73 5.95 2.29
C GLN A 51 -20.79 6.37 3.77
N TYR A 52 -19.63 6.64 4.37
CA TYR A 52 -19.51 7.00 5.78
C TYR A 52 -19.28 8.50 6.02
N ASN A 53 -19.48 9.35 5.02
CA ASN A 53 -19.34 10.80 5.12
C ASN A 53 -17.95 11.25 5.64
N LEU A 54 -16.90 10.55 5.19
CA LEU A 54 -15.50 10.95 5.34
C LEU A 54 -15.07 11.75 4.10
N ASN A 55 -14.04 12.57 4.21
CA ASN A 55 -13.53 13.35 3.10
C ASN A 55 -12.77 12.43 2.10
N PRO A 56 -13.30 12.24 0.87
CA PRO A 56 -12.66 11.37 -0.12
C PRO A 56 -11.29 11.89 -0.59
N VAL A 57 -11.00 13.19 -0.40
CA VAL A 57 -9.67 13.76 -0.71
C VAL A 57 -8.57 13.09 0.10
N ASN A 58 -8.89 12.49 1.25
CA ASN A 58 -7.90 11.80 2.08
C ASN A 58 -7.37 10.51 1.43
N VAL A 59 -8.10 9.93 0.48
CA VAL A 59 -7.64 8.74 -0.28
C VAL A 59 -6.37 9.05 -1.08
N ASN A 60 -6.13 10.31 -1.47
CA ASN A 60 -4.88 10.71 -2.11
C ASN A 60 -3.62 10.40 -1.27
N TYR A 61 -3.77 10.32 0.06
CA TYR A 61 -2.68 9.95 0.96
C TYR A 61 -2.45 8.44 1.05
N PHE A 62 -3.36 7.61 0.53
CA PHE A 62 -3.28 6.15 0.56
C PHE A 62 -2.37 5.60 -0.53
N ARG A 63 -2.12 6.37 -1.61
CA ARG A 63 -1.38 5.91 -2.80
C ARG A 63 -0.02 5.29 -2.47
N LEU A 64 0.80 5.97 -1.67
CA LEU A 64 2.12 5.46 -1.29
C LEU A 64 2.03 4.20 -0.39
N PRO A 65 1.17 4.17 0.65
CA PRO A 65 0.86 2.94 1.37
C PRO A 65 0.42 1.77 0.49
N ILE A 66 -0.50 1.98 -0.48
CA ILE A 66 -0.96 0.93 -1.39
C ILE A 66 0.20 0.41 -2.25
N ILE A 67 1.00 1.32 -2.84
CA ILE A 67 2.18 0.94 -3.62
C ILE A 67 3.16 0.12 -2.75
N THR A 68 3.38 0.55 -1.51
CA THR A 68 4.26 -0.17 -0.57
C THR A 68 3.73 -1.57 -0.29
N PHE A 69 2.43 -1.70 -0.01
CA PHE A 69 1.76 -2.97 0.21
C PHE A 69 1.89 -3.93 -0.99
N ILE A 70 1.69 -3.42 -2.21
CA ILE A 70 1.85 -4.17 -3.45
C ILE A 70 3.29 -4.70 -3.57
N VAL A 71 4.28 -3.83 -3.38
CA VAL A 71 5.69 -4.18 -3.54
C VAL A 71 6.13 -5.21 -2.49
N THR A 72 5.75 -5.05 -1.23
CA THR A 72 6.10 -6.00 -0.16
C THR A 72 5.42 -7.35 -0.36
N SER A 73 4.15 -7.36 -0.80
CA SER A 73 3.48 -8.61 -1.16
C SER A 73 4.16 -9.26 -2.36
N PHE A 74 4.56 -8.52 -3.38
CA PHE A 74 5.31 -9.09 -4.49
C PHE A 74 6.63 -9.73 -4.03
N ILE A 75 7.45 -9.00 -3.29
CA ILE A 75 8.74 -9.48 -2.79
C ILE A 75 8.56 -10.78 -2.01
N ARG A 76 7.59 -10.82 -1.08
CA ARG A 76 7.31 -12.00 -0.26
C ARG A 76 6.91 -13.23 -1.07
N ASN A 77 6.17 -13.05 -2.17
CA ASN A 77 5.67 -14.14 -3.00
C ASN A 77 6.57 -14.40 -4.24
N SER A 78 7.81 -13.90 -4.23
CA SER A 78 8.76 -14.05 -5.34
C SER A 78 10.04 -14.74 -4.88
N ASP A 79 10.74 -15.40 -5.81
CA ASP A 79 12.05 -16.03 -5.57
C ASP A 79 13.14 -15.00 -5.24
N VAL A 80 12.89 -13.72 -5.49
CA VAL A 80 13.84 -12.65 -5.20
C VAL A 80 13.77 -12.18 -3.75
N GLY A 81 12.84 -12.71 -2.95
CA GLY A 81 12.68 -12.38 -1.53
C GLY A 81 14.01 -12.36 -0.79
N ASP A 82 14.81 -13.42 -0.93
CA ASP A 82 16.10 -13.61 -0.23
C ASP A 82 17.16 -12.54 -0.55
N TYR A 83 16.99 -11.76 -1.62
CA TYR A 83 17.89 -10.65 -1.98
C TYR A 83 17.49 -9.31 -1.32
N PHE A 84 16.33 -9.25 -0.67
CA PHE A 84 15.88 -8.08 0.08
C PHE A 84 16.21 -8.22 1.57
N PRO A 85 16.35 -7.09 2.30
CA PRO A 85 16.43 -7.13 3.75
C PRO A 85 15.17 -7.77 4.36
N ASP A 86 15.34 -8.59 5.40
CA ASP A 86 14.24 -9.26 6.13
C ASP A 86 13.10 -8.30 6.54
N SER A 87 13.44 -7.04 6.83
CA SER A 87 12.46 -6.01 7.18
C SER A 87 11.49 -5.61 6.05
N LEU A 88 11.82 -5.93 4.80
CA LEU A 88 10.98 -5.70 3.62
C LEU A 88 10.26 -6.98 3.16
N ILE A 89 10.72 -8.15 3.61
CA ILE A 89 10.10 -9.45 3.36
C ILE A 89 9.11 -9.72 4.49
N ILE A 90 7.94 -9.11 4.39
CA ILE A 90 6.91 -9.21 5.42
C ILE A 90 5.92 -10.31 5.02
N GLU A 91 5.54 -11.17 5.96
CA GLU A 91 4.50 -12.17 5.74
C GLU A 91 3.19 -11.51 5.29
N ASN A 92 2.45 -12.16 4.38
CA ASN A 92 1.27 -11.56 3.75
C ASN A 92 0.22 -11.07 4.77
N GLU A 93 -0.01 -11.83 5.84
CA GLU A 93 -0.93 -11.43 6.93
C GLU A 93 -0.41 -10.25 7.74
N GLU A 94 0.89 -10.22 8.03
CA GLU A 94 1.51 -9.08 8.72
C GLU A 94 1.50 -7.82 7.84
N ASN A 95 1.79 -7.98 6.55
CA ASN A 95 1.74 -6.91 5.56
C ASN A 95 0.33 -6.29 5.48
N LYS A 96 -0.71 -7.13 5.39
CA LYS A 96 -2.12 -6.68 5.44
C LYS A 96 -2.43 -5.91 6.71
N TYR A 97 -2.03 -6.45 7.86
CA TYR A 97 -2.26 -5.81 9.15
C TYR A 97 -1.58 -4.44 9.25
N MET A 98 -0.31 -4.35 8.85
CA MET A 98 0.44 -3.09 8.80
C MET A 98 -0.18 -2.08 7.84
N PHE A 99 -0.59 -2.55 6.66
CA PHE A 99 -1.22 -1.70 5.65
C PHE A 99 -2.55 -1.13 6.16
N LYS A 100 -3.43 -1.99 6.70
CA LYS A 100 -4.69 -1.57 7.34
C LYS A 100 -4.45 -0.50 8.40
N ASN A 101 -3.52 -0.74 9.32
CA ASN A 101 -3.23 0.21 10.40
C ASN A 101 -2.67 1.54 9.88
N THR A 102 -1.90 1.50 8.79
CA THR A 102 -1.40 2.71 8.13
C THR A 102 -2.55 3.53 7.55
N LEU A 103 -3.51 2.89 6.86
CA LEU A 103 -4.69 3.57 6.33
C LEU A 103 -5.54 4.18 7.45
N ILE A 104 -5.79 3.42 8.52
CA ILE A 104 -6.50 3.91 9.70
C ILE A 104 -5.79 5.12 10.31
N LYS A 105 -4.45 5.07 10.44
CA LYS A 105 -3.66 6.17 10.99
C LYS A 105 -3.76 7.44 10.13
N ILE A 106 -3.81 7.29 8.80
CA ILE A 106 -4.01 8.41 7.88
C ILE A 106 -5.39 9.02 8.13
N LEU A 107 -6.45 8.20 8.22
CA LEU A 107 -7.79 8.69 8.55
C LEU A 107 -7.78 9.42 9.92
N GLU A 108 -7.22 8.82 10.97
CA GLU A 108 -7.09 9.47 12.28
C GLU A 108 -6.36 10.82 12.24
N THR A 109 -5.44 11.00 11.30
CA THR A 109 -4.63 12.22 11.18
C THR A 109 -5.36 13.32 10.44
N PHE A 110 -6.08 12.99 9.36
CA PHE A 110 -6.70 14.00 8.49
C PHE A 110 -8.20 14.19 8.75
N GLU A 111 -8.88 13.23 9.37
CA GLU A 111 -10.29 13.33 9.77
C GLU A 111 -10.41 13.73 11.25
N LYS A 112 -10.81 14.97 11.49
CA LYS A 112 -10.87 15.58 12.84
C LYS A 112 -11.67 14.77 13.86
N ASN A 113 -12.66 14.00 13.43
CA ASN A 113 -13.57 13.26 14.31
C ASN A 113 -13.55 11.74 14.08
N TYR A 114 -12.57 11.20 13.34
CA TYR A 114 -12.57 9.78 12.99
C TYR A 114 -12.56 8.85 14.22
N LEU A 115 -11.81 9.23 15.27
CA LEU A 115 -11.74 8.44 16.52
C LEU A 115 -13.08 8.26 17.21
N ASN A 116 -13.97 9.26 17.10
CA ASN A 116 -15.30 9.26 17.71
C ASN A 116 -16.41 9.00 16.69
N HIS A 117 -16.05 8.58 15.47
CA HIS A 117 -17.01 8.39 14.40
C HIS A 117 -17.91 7.17 14.71
N SER A 118 -19.22 7.35 14.60
CA SER A 118 -20.21 6.31 14.91
C SER A 118 -20.02 5.03 14.09
N TYR A 119 -19.42 5.16 12.90
CA TYR A 119 -19.18 4.06 11.98
C TYR A 119 -17.73 3.57 11.94
N LYS A 120 -16.85 4.00 12.88
CA LYS A 120 -15.42 3.63 12.89
C LYS A 120 -15.20 2.13 12.68
N PHE A 121 -15.90 1.29 13.46
CA PHE A 121 -15.78 -0.16 13.35
C PHE A 121 -16.18 -0.69 11.97
N MET A 122 -17.22 -0.12 11.34
CA MET A 122 -17.66 -0.53 10.01
C MET A 122 -16.66 -0.12 8.94
N VAL A 123 -16.12 1.10 9.02
CA VAL A 123 -15.06 1.58 8.12
C VAL A 123 -13.82 0.67 8.20
N GLU A 124 -13.36 0.34 9.40
CA GLU A 124 -12.19 -0.53 9.58
C GLU A 124 -12.42 -1.97 9.07
N LYS A 125 -13.68 -2.44 9.08
CA LYS A 125 -14.06 -3.73 8.53
C LYS A 125 -14.06 -3.69 7.00
N GLU A 126 -14.65 -2.66 6.39
CA GLU A 126 -14.66 -2.50 4.94
C GLU A 126 -13.26 -2.29 4.38
N ILE A 127 -12.41 -1.51 5.05
CA ILE A 127 -10.99 -1.39 4.71
C ILE A 127 -10.32 -2.77 4.71
N ALA A 128 -10.59 -3.63 5.71
CA ALA A 128 -10.02 -4.97 5.74
C ALA A 128 -10.49 -5.83 4.56
N CYS A 129 -11.78 -5.77 4.22
CA CYS A 129 -12.32 -6.48 3.06
C CYS A 129 -11.68 -6.01 1.74
N ILE A 130 -11.53 -4.70 1.54
CA ILE A 130 -10.86 -4.14 0.35
C ILE A 130 -9.41 -4.63 0.27
N ILE A 131 -8.70 -4.68 1.40
CA ILE A 131 -7.32 -5.18 1.45
C ILE A 131 -7.26 -6.67 1.08
N ASP A 132 -8.16 -7.50 1.63
CA ASP A 132 -8.20 -8.94 1.31
C ASP A 132 -8.53 -9.18 -0.17
N GLU A 133 -9.49 -8.45 -0.73
CA GLU A 133 -9.86 -8.55 -2.15
C GLU A 133 -8.74 -8.06 -3.06
N GLY A 134 -8.14 -6.92 -2.76
CA GLY A 134 -7.00 -6.38 -3.50
C GLY A 134 -5.78 -7.30 -3.43
N GLN A 135 -5.49 -7.91 -2.27
CA GLN A 135 -4.43 -8.90 -2.14
C GLN A 135 -4.69 -10.13 -3.01
N LYS A 136 -5.92 -10.64 -3.00
CA LYS A 136 -6.29 -11.79 -3.83
C LYS A 136 -6.03 -11.51 -5.31
N ARG A 137 -6.44 -10.33 -5.80
CA ARG A 137 -6.23 -9.91 -7.19
C ARG A 137 -4.75 -9.71 -7.51
N LEU A 138 -3.96 -9.21 -6.56
CA LEU A 138 -2.49 -9.14 -6.70
C LEU A 138 -1.89 -10.54 -6.88
N LEU A 139 -2.27 -11.49 -6.03
CA LEU A 139 -1.76 -12.86 -6.12
C LEU A 139 -2.18 -13.58 -7.41
N GLU A 140 -3.31 -13.20 -8.01
CA GLU A 140 -3.75 -13.74 -9.31
C GLU A 140 -2.87 -13.30 -10.49
N ILE A 141 -2.19 -12.14 -10.38
CA ILE A 141 -1.35 -11.61 -11.46
C ILE A 141 0.15 -11.76 -11.18
N ILE A 142 0.54 -12.06 -9.93
CA ILE A 142 1.93 -12.37 -9.60
C ILE A 142 2.24 -13.76 -10.18
N PRO A 143 3.19 -13.88 -11.12
CA PRO A 143 3.57 -15.17 -11.66
C PRO A 143 4.13 -16.05 -10.53
N GLU A 144 3.70 -17.31 -10.45
CA GLU A 144 4.16 -18.23 -9.39
C GLU A 144 5.67 -18.53 -9.43
N ASN A 145 6.42 -18.09 -10.44
CA ASN A 145 7.90 -18.14 -10.47
C ASN A 145 8.44 -17.02 -11.39
N ILE A 146 9.02 -15.97 -10.82
CA ILE A 146 9.77 -14.96 -11.60
C ILE A 146 11.22 -15.44 -11.66
N TYR A 147 11.55 -16.19 -12.71
CA TYR A 147 12.95 -16.44 -13.05
C TYR A 147 13.56 -15.15 -13.57
N LEU A 148 14.34 -14.45 -12.73
CA LEU A 148 15.31 -13.48 -13.22
C LEU A 148 16.39 -14.25 -14.00
N VAL A 149 16.35 -14.17 -15.33
CA VAL A 149 17.39 -14.67 -16.24
C VAL A 149 18.57 -13.71 -16.26
#